data_AF-A0A1W1EI94-F1
#
_entry.id   AF-A0A1W1EI94-F1
#
_cell.length_a   1.000
_cell.length_b   1.000
_cell.length_c   1.000
_cell.angle_alpha   90.00
_cell.angle_beta   90.00
_cell.angle_gamma   90.00
#
_symmetry.space_group_name_H-M   'P 1'
#
loop_
_entity.id
_entity.type
_entity.pdbx_description
1 polymer ?
#
loop_
_entity_poly.entity_id
_entity_poly.type
_entity_poly.pdbx_seq_one_letter_code
_entity_poly.pdbx_strand_id
1 'polypeptide(L)'
;MRLTQKQIKAITTTFKEIFKEGEIYLFGSRVDDSLKGGDIDLYIDTKDLDDIFDKKIDFLVSLKRKIGEQKIDVVISRDKNRPIEQEAIKKGVILDSKKLRVEKYLNECKKHKLRVEKSYTKVGAIFPITSIRYENLSDDEIEAIDQYLFRFAKLQDTIGQKLFKMVVSEYIENIDQLAFLDILNNLEKIGVVDSAIWSKLRDIRNSISHQYDDEPAEMAEALNSIFAYKDELLKVFENIEKFYKAKQ
;
A
#
# COMPACT_ATOMS: atom_id res chain seq x y z
N MET A 1 -11.03 -7.84 -9.53
CA MET A 1 -12.10 -7.97 -8.52
C MET A 1 -13.09 -6.81 -8.60
N ARG A 2 -14.35 -7.15 -8.91
CA ARG A 2 -15.47 -6.21 -9.09
C ARG A 2 -16.23 -5.95 -7.78
N LEU A 3 -15.49 -5.53 -6.75
CA LEU A 3 -16.04 -5.01 -5.49
C LEU A 3 -15.52 -3.60 -5.20
N THR A 4 -16.39 -2.72 -4.75
CA THR A 4 -16.00 -1.40 -4.28
C THR A 4 -15.30 -1.49 -2.91
N GLN A 5 -14.47 -0.49 -2.60
CA GLN A 5 -13.83 -0.40 -1.27
C GLN A 5 -14.85 -0.33 -0.12
N LYS A 6 -16.02 0.29 -0.36
CA LYS A 6 -17.13 0.31 0.59
C LYS A 6 -17.68 -1.10 0.84
N GLN A 7 -17.85 -1.90 -0.22
CA GLN A 7 -18.31 -3.29 -0.11
C GLN A 7 -17.30 -4.17 0.61
N ILE A 8 -16.01 -4.11 0.23
CA ILE A 8 -14.95 -4.87 0.89
C ILE A 8 -14.92 -4.54 2.39
N LYS A 9 -14.96 -3.25 2.76
CA LYS A 9 -15.00 -2.84 4.17
C LYS A 9 -16.24 -3.38 4.87
N ALA A 10 -17.43 -3.27 4.28
CA ALA A 10 -18.65 -3.79 4.87
C ALA A 10 -18.60 -5.31 5.08
N ILE A 11 -18.16 -6.07 4.07
CA ILE A 11 -18.02 -7.54 4.12
C ILE A 11 -17.05 -7.94 5.24
N THR A 12 -15.85 -7.37 5.23
CA THR A 12 -14.79 -7.73 6.19
C THR A 12 -15.11 -7.32 7.62
N THR A 13 -15.72 -6.15 7.83
CA THR A 13 -16.16 -5.72 9.17
C THR A 13 -17.30 -6.60 9.69
N THR A 14 -18.34 -6.87 8.89
CA THR A 14 -19.44 -7.75 9.30
C THR A 14 -18.96 -9.18 9.55
N PHE A 15 -18.00 -9.67 8.76
CA PHE A 15 -17.39 -10.98 8.97
C PHE A 15 -16.73 -11.05 10.35
N LYS A 16 -15.89 -10.08 10.70
CA LYS A 16 -15.23 -10.01 12.02
C LYS A 16 -16.20 -9.86 13.18
N GLU A 17 -17.26 -9.07 13.02
CA GLU A 17 -18.29 -8.86 14.05
C GLU A 17 -19.00 -10.17 14.43
N ILE A 18 -19.22 -11.07 13.46
CA ILE A 18 -20.09 -12.25 13.64
C ILE A 18 -19.29 -13.53 13.84
N PHE A 19 -18.26 -13.76 13.01
CA PHE A 19 -17.48 -15.00 13.03
C PHE A 19 -16.23 -14.91 13.90
N LYS A 20 -15.80 -13.69 14.25
CA LYS A 20 -14.59 -13.36 15.05
C LYS A 20 -13.28 -13.80 14.39
N GLU A 21 -13.14 -15.08 14.09
CA GLU A 21 -11.97 -15.72 13.49
C GLU A 21 -12.31 -16.48 12.19
N GLY A 22 -11.29 -16.65 11.35
CA GLY A 22 -11.37 -17.31 10.07
C GLY A 22 -11.03 -16.37 8.92
N GLU A 23 -11.31 -16.84 7.71
CA GLU A 23 -11.02 -16.16 6.47
C GLU A 23 -12.28 -16.04 5.62
N ILE A 24 -12.40 -14.91 4.92
CA ILE A 24 -13.49 -14.67 3.99
C ILE A 24 -12.92 -14.37 2.62
N TYR A 25 -13.46 -15.04 1.61
CA TYR A 25 -13.00 -15.02 0.23
C TYR A 25 -14.14 -14.53 -0.65
N LEU A 26 -13.81 -13.71 -1.64
CA LEU A 26 -14.65 -13.52 -2.81
C LEU A 26 -14.28 -14.58 -3.82
N PHE A 27 -15.26 -15.34 -4.32
CA PHE A 27 -15.05 -16.26 -5.43
C PHE A 27 -16.09 -16.03 -6.53
N GLY A 28 -16.10 -16.90 -7.54
CA GLY A 28 -17.07 -16.83 -8.63
C GLY A 28 -16.88 -15.62 -9.56
N SER A 29 -17.99 -15.15 -10.12
CA SER A 29 -17.97 -14.25 -11.28
C SER A 29 -17.33 -12.88 -10.99
N ARG A 30 -17.37 -12.40 -9.75
CA ARG A 30 -16.87 -11.05 -9.37
C ARG A 30 -15.37 -11.00 -9.07
N VAL A 31 -14.67 -12.13 -9.14
CA VAL A 31 -13.20 -12.13 -9.06
C VAL A 31 -12.57 -11.50 -10.31
N ASP A 32 -13.11 -11.82 -11.49
CA ASP A 32 -12.63 -11.35 -12.80
C ASP A 32 -13.23 -10.00 -13.19
N ASP A 33 -12.37 -9.02 -13.49
CA ASP A 33 -12.76 -7.65 -13.89
C ASP A 33 -13.25 -7.56 -15.34
N SER A 34 -12.97 -8.56 -16.18
CA SER A 34 -13.40 -8.60 -17.58
C SER A 34 -14.88 -8.96 -17.76
N LEU A 35 -15.51 -9.55 -16.74
CA LEU A 35 -16.91 -9.99 -16.76
C LEU A 35 -17.88 -8.86 -16.38
N LYS A 36 -19.17 -9.02 -16.73
CA LYS A 36 -20.26 -8.07 -16.41
C LYS A 36 -21.35 -8.75 -15.58
N GLY A 37 -21.99 -7.98 -14.70
CA GLY A 37 -23.05 -8.49 -13.81
C GLY A 37 -22.57 -9.56 -12.83
N GLY A 38 -23.50 -10.31 -12.25
CA GLY A 38 -23.22 -11.43 -11.34
C GLY A 38 -23.43 -11.11 -9.86
N ASP A 39 -23.59 -12.17 -9.08
CA ASP A 39 -23.82 -12.12 -7.64
C ASP A 39 -22.50 -11.97 -6.87
N ILE A 40 -22.57 -11.62 -5.59
CA ILE A 40 -21.40 -11.62 -4.71
C ILE A 40 -21.31 -13.00 -4.07
N ASP A 41 -20.45 -13.87 -4.60
CA ASP A 41 -20.21 -15.20 -4.05
C ASP A 41 -19.12 -15.13 -2.98
N LEU A 42 -19.48 -15.33 -1.72
CA LEU A 42 -18.57 -15.28 -0.58
C LEU A 42 -18.36 -16.67 0.00
N TYR A 43 -17.10 -17.01 0.26
CA TYR A 43 -16.74 -18.24 0.96
C TYR A 43 -16.12 -17.89 2.31
N ILE A 44 -16.60 -18.53 3.37
CA ILE A 44 -16.13 -18.33 4.74
C ILE A 44 -15.48 -19.64 5.22
N ASP A 45 -14.19 -19.59 5.50
CA ASP A 45 -13.46 -20.65 6.19
C ASP A 45 -13.31 -20.26 7.66
N THR A 46 -14.13 -20.86 8.53
CA THR A 46 -14.09 -20.60 9.98
C THR A 46 -14.08 -21.92 10.73
N LYS A 47 -13.41 -21.91 11.89
CA LYS A 47 -13.40 -23.05 12.82
C LYS A 47 -14.58 -23.00 13.80
N ASP A 48 -15.24 -21.85 13.92
CA ASP A 48 -16.39 -21.66 14.79
C ASP A 48 -17.66 -22.11 14.06
N LEU A 49 -18.03 -23.37 14.30
CA LEU A 49 -19.19 -24.02 13.68
C LEU A 49 -20.46 -23.96 14.55
N ASP A 50 -20.38 -23.34 15.72
CA ASP A 50 -21.54 -23.18 16.62
C ASP A 50 -22.52 -22.16 16.03
N ASP A 51 -23.81 -22.49 16.06
CA ASP A 51 -24.92 -21.67 15.53
C ASP A 51 -24.68 -21.15 14.11
N ILE A 52 -24.01 -21.97 13.28
CA ILE A 52 -23.51 -21.53 11.97
C ILE A 52 -24.62 -21.05 11.02
N PHE A 53 -25.83 -21.61 11.17
CA PHE A 53 -27.00 -21.19 10.41
C PHE A 53 -27.42 -19.78 10.79
N ASP A 54 -27.54 -19.50 12.10
CA ASP A 54 -27.94 -18.19 12.60
C ASP A 54 -26.88 -17.14 12.29
N LYS A 55 -25.59 -17.45 12.47
CA LYS A 55 -24.48 -16.59 12.05
C LYS A 55 -24.52 -16.25 10.56
N LYS A 56 -24.85 -17.22 9.71
CA LYS A 56 -25.02 -16.99 8.26
C LYS A 56 -26.15 -15.99 8.00
N ILE A 57 -27.29 -16.15 8.65
CA ILE A 57 -28.44 -15.26 8.50
C ILE A 57 -28.10 -13.85 9.01
N ASP A 58 -27.53 -13.74 10.21
CA ASP A 58 -27.10 -12.48 10.80
C ASP A 58 -26.09 -11.74 9.92
N PHE A 59 -25.16 -12.49 9.31
CA PHE A 59 -24.19 -11.94 8.38
C PHE A 59 -24.84 -11.37 7.13
N LEU A 60 -25.74 -12.12 6.51
CA LEU A 60 -26.48 -11.67 5.32
C LEU A 60 -27.33 -10.44 5.64
N VAL A 61 -28.08 -10.44 6.75
CA VAL A 61 -28.93 -9.32 7.17
C VAL A 61 -28.10 -8.08 7.47
N SER A 62 -27.02 -8.23 8.25
CA SER A 62 -26.14 -7.12 8.62
C SER A 62 -25.42 -6.54 7.41
N LEU A 63 -24.95 -7.39 6.49
CA LEU A 63 -24.30 -6.95 5.27
C LEU A 63 -25.26 -6.23 4.34
N LYS A 64 -26.47 -6.77 4.14
CA LYS A 64 -27.54 -6.16 3.36
C LYS A 64 -27.90 -4.76 3.86
N ARG A 65 -27.93 -4.53 5.18
CA ARG A 65 -28.12 -3.19 5.76
C ARG A 65 -26.99 -2.22 5.42
N LYS A 66 -25.74 -2.70 5.31
CA LYS A 66 -24.56 -1.85 5.04
C LYS A 66 -24.37 -1.53 3.55
N ILE A 67 -24.74 -2.44 2.65
CA ILE A 67 -24.47 -2.30 1.20
C ILE A 67 -25.72 -2.31 0.30
N GLY A 68 -26.91 -2.39 0.88
CA GLY A 68 -28.20 -2.40 0.18
C GLY A 68 -28.62 -3.79 -0.31
N GLU A 69 -29.73 -3.82 -1.04
CA GLU A 69 -30.25 -5.01 -1.72
C GLU A 69 -29.27 -5.46 -2.82
N GLN A 70 -28.37 -6.36 -2.45
CA GLN A 70 -27.46 -7.05 -3.36
C GLN A 70 -27.73 -8.54 -3.27
N LYS A 71 -27.61 -9.25 -4.39
CA LYS A 71 -27.59 -10.71 -4.39
C LYS A 71 -26.22 -11.17 -3.88
N ILE A 72 -26.23 -11.78 -2.71
CA ILE A 72 -25.04 -12.26 -2.01
C ILE A 72 -25.29 -13.73 -1.70
N ASP A 73 -24.46 -14.62 -2.23
CA ASP A 73 -24.42 -16.02 -1.81
C ASP A 73 -23.26 -16.21 -0.84
N VAL A 74 -23.50 -16.99 0.21
CA VAL A 74 -22.51 -17.27 1.25
C VAL A 74 -22.39 -18.77 1.42
N VAL A 75 -21.23 -19.29 1.08
CA VAL A 75 -20.82 -20.66 1.34
C VAL A 75 -19.92 -20.67 2.56
N ILE A 76 -20.25 -21.49 3.55
CA ILE A 76 -19.42 -21.69 4.74
C ILE A 76 -18.75 -23.05 4.61
N SER A 77 -17.46 -23.13 4.95
CA SER A 77 -16.69 -24.37 4.89
C SER A 77 -17.33 -25.46 5.73
N ARG A 78 -17.49 -26.63 5.11
CA ARG A 78 -18.00 -27.85 5.76
C ARG A 78 -17.21 -29.07 5.34
N ASP A 79 -16.94 -29.19 4.05
CA ASP A 79 -16.13 -30.25 3.46
C ASP A 79 -15.36 -29.68 2.28
N LYS A 80 -14.05 -29.57 2.47
CA LYS A 80 -13.14 -28.99 1.49
C LYS A 80 -13.12 -29.77 0.17
N ASN A 81 -13.62 -31.00 0.11
CA ASN A 81 -13.68 -31.77 -1.14
C ASN A 81 -14.87 -31.39 -2.04
N ARG A 82 -15.83 -30.61 -1.53
CA ARG A 82 -16.98 -30.17 -2.33
C ARG A 82 -16.50 -29.29 -3.49
N PRO A 83 -17.01 -29.47 -4.73
CA PRO A 83 -16.54 -28.72 -5.90
C PRO A 83 -16.56 -27.20 -5.71
N ILE A 84 -17.58 -26.69 -5.02
CA ILE A 84 -17.73 -25.26 -4.75
C ILE A 84 -16.68 -24.72 -3.76
N GLU A 85 -16.30 -25.52 -2.75
CA GLU A 85 -15.24 -25.14 -1.80
C GLU A 85 -13.87 -25.21 -2.48
N GLN A 86 -13.63 -26.24 -3.31
CA GLN A 86 -12.42 -26.31 -4.13
C GLN A 86 -12.27 -25.13 -5.08
N GLU A 87 -13.36 -24.70 -5.73
CA GLU A 87 -13.34 -23.52 -6.57
C GLU A 87 -13.05 -22.25 -5.78
N ALA A 88 -13.70 -22.07 -4.62
CA ALA A 88 -13.46 -20.92 -3.76
C ALA A 88 -12.02 -20.88 -3.22
N ILE A 89 -11.45 -22.02 -2.81
CA ILE A 89 -10.08 -22.10 -2.31
C ILE A 89 -9.07 -21.84 -3.43
N LYS A 90 -9.30 -22.38 -4.63
CA LYS A 90 -8.35 -22.30 -5.75
C LYS A 90 -8.38 -20.97 -6.49
N LYS A 91 -9.57 -20.39 -6.67
CA LYS A 91 -9.78 -19.18 -7.48
C LYS A 91 -10.20 -17.96 -6.66
N GLY A 92 -10.55 -18.15 -5.39
CA GLY A 92 -11.02 -17.07 -4.55
C GLY A 92 -9.92 -16.08 -4.19
N VAL A 93 -10.34 -14.85 -3.94
CA VAL A 93 -9.49 -13.76 -3.46
C VAL A 93 -9.86 -13.50 -2.01
N ILE A 94 -8.89 -13.64 -1.09
CA ILE A 94 -9.07 -13.31 0.32
C ILE A 94 -9.48 -11.83 0.43
N LEU A 95 -10.61 -11.59 1.09
CA LEU A 95 -11.05 -10.27 1.47
C LEU A 95 -10.47 -9.95 2.84
N ASP A 96 -9.20 -9.55 2.87
CA ASP A 96 -8.63 -8.86 4.02
C ASP A 96 -8.38 -7.41 3.65
N SER A 97 -9.17 -6.51 4.27
CA SER A 97 -9.06 -5.07 4.03
C SER A 97 -7.66 -4.53 4.30
N LYS A 98 -6.89 -5.14 5.22
CA LYS A 98 -5.52 -4.75 5.49
C LYS A 98 -4.59 -5.22 4.37
N LYS A 99 -4.59 -6.52 4.06
CA LYS A 99 -3.81 -7.11 2.95
C LYS A 99 -4.07 -6.42 1.61
N LEU A 100 -5.34 -6.19 1.26
CA LEU A 100 -5.71 -5.49 0.02
C LEU A 100 -5.20 -4.05 -0.03
N ARG A 101 -5.17 -3.35 1.11
CA ARG A 101 -4.59 -2.00 1.19
C ARG A 101 -3.07 -2.03 1.08
N VAL A 102 -2.41 -2.99 1.73
CA VAL A 102 -0.96 -3.19 1.58
C VAL A 102 -0.62 -3.44 0.12
N GLU A 103 -1.28 -4.38 -0.55
CA GLU A 103 -1.07 -4.68 -1.97
C GLU A 103 -1.30 -3.46 -2.86
N LYS A 104 -2.36 -2.67 -2.60
CA LYS A 104 -2.61 -1.41 -3.30
C LYS A 104 -1.41 -0.46 -3.18
N TYR A 105 -0.90 -0.22 -1.98
CA TYR A 105 0.19 0.72 -1.75
C TYR A 105 1.54 0.19 -2.26
N LEU A 106 1.80 -1.12 -2.16
CA LEU A 106 2.96 -1.75 -2.79
C LEU A 106 2.93 -1.56 -4.31
N ASN A 107 1.78 -1.75 -4.96
CA ASN A 107 1.63 -1.55 -6.40
C ASN A 107 1.77 -0.08 -6.82
N GLU A 108 1.30 0.84 -5.98
CA GLU A 108 1.52 2.28 -6.16
C GLU A 108 3.02 2.62 -6.10
N CYS A 109 3.71 2.18 -5.06
CA CYS A 109 5.16 2.37 -4.90
C CYS A 109 5.96 1.74 -6.04
N LYS A 110 5.61 0.53 -6.53
CA LYS A 110 6.23 -0.08 -7.72
C LYS A 110 6.16 0.83 -8.96
N LYS A 111 5.00 1.44 -9.21
CA LYS A 111 4.83 2.39 -10.31
C LYS A 111 5.68 3.65 -10.11
N HIS A 112 5.79 4.14 -8.87
CA HIS A 112 6.65 5.28 -8.56
C HIS A 112 8.13 4.94 -8.69
N LYS A 113 8.60 3.81 -8.16
CA LYS A 113 9.98 3.30 -8.34
C LYS A 113 10.38 3.29 -9.80
N LEU A 114 9.61 2.64 -10.66
CA LEU A 114 9.89 2.58 -12.10
C LEU A 114 10.00 3.97 -12.73
N ARG A 115 9.16 4.92 -12.29
CA ARG A 115 9.18 6.31 -12.80
C ARG A 115 10.37 7.10 -12.27
N VAL A 116 10.72 6.93 -10.99
CA VAL A 116 11.92 7.50 -10.36
C VAL A 116 13.16 7.06 -11.10
N GLU A 117 13.33 5.74 -11.33
CA GLU A 117 14.46 5.18 -12.06
C GLU A 117 14.57 5.77 -13.48
N LYS A 118 13.46 5.85 -14.21
CA LYS A 118 13.44 6.45 -15.56
C LYS A 118 13.82 7.93 -15.54
N SER A 119 13.24 8.72 -14.64
CA SER A 119 13.56 10.15 -14.56
C SER A 119 15.00 10.38 -14.08
N TYR A 120 15.49 9.55 -13.16
CA TYR A 120 16.87 9.60 -12.68
C TYR A 120 17.88 9.39 -13.82
N THR A 121 17.66 8.39 -14.68
CA THR A 121 18.50 8.20 -15.87
C THR A 121 18.43 9.39 -16.82
N LYS A 122 17.24 10.00 -17.01
CA LYS A 122 17.06 11.17 -17.89
C LYS A 122 17.87 12.38 -17.39
N VAL A 123 17.82 12.66 -16.09
CA VAL A 123 18.52 13.82 -15.51
C VAL A 123 19.97 13.52 -15.16
N GLY A 124 20.41 12.26 -15.21
CA GLY A 124 21.74 11.87 -14.75
C GLY A 124 22.91 12.55 -15.45
N ALA A 125 22.73 13.03 -16.69
CA ALA A 125 23.74 13.81 -17.41
C ALA A 125 23.89 15.26 -16.88
N ILE A 126 22.90 15.75 -16.14
CA ILE A 126 22.86 17.10 -15.55
C ILE A 126 23.54 17.08 -14.17
N PHE A 127 23.50 15.95 -13.47
CA PHE A 127 24.02 15.80 -12.11
C PHE A 127 25.48 15.31 -12.07
N PRO A 128 26.29 15.76 -11.09
CA PRO A 128 25.96 16.75 -10.07
C PRO A 128 25.90 18.18 -10.65
N ILE A 129 24.97 18.99 -10.12
CA ILE A 129 24.72 20.37 -10.55
C ILE A 129 25.57 21.33 -9.71
N THR A 130 26.23 22.29 -10.33
CA THR A 130 26.88 23.42 -9.64
C THR A 130 25.93 24.62 -9.57
N SER A 131 26.20 25.58 -8.67
CA SER A 131 25.42 26.84 -8.60
C SER A 131 25.31 27.52 -9.97
N ILE A 132 26.44 27.65 -10.69
CA ILE A 132 26.48 28.23 -12.05
C ILE A 132 25.64 27.41 -13.03
N ARG A 133 25.67 26.07 -12.96
CA ARG A 133 24.88 25.22 -13.86
C ARG A 133 23.38 25.37 -13.58
N TYR A 134 23.01 25.48 -12.31
CA TYR A 134 21.62 25.65 -11.86
C TYR A 134 21.00 26.93 -12.44
N GLU A 135 21.71 28.07 -12.35
CA GLU A 135 21.25 29.34 -12.93
C GLU A 135 21.07 29.32 -14.46
N ASN A 136 21.71 28.35 -15.14
CA ASN A 136 21.71 28.22 -16.60
C ASN A 136 20.98 26.95 -17.08
N LEU A 137 20.15 26.32 -16.24
CA LEU A 137 19.32 25.19 -16.66
C LEU A 137 18.34 25.63 -17.74
N SER A 138 18.14 24.82 -18.78
CA SER A 138 17.08 25.06 -19.75
C SER A 138 15.72 24.66 -19.19
N ASP A 139 14.64 25.18 -19.76
CA ASP A 139 13.27 24.81 -19.37
C ASP A 139 13.06 23.28 -19.42
N ASP A 140 13.56 22.61 -20.46
CA ASP A 140 13.49 21.14 -20.61
C ASP A 140 14.20 20.38 -19.47
N GLU A 141 15.30 20.95 -18.96
CA GLU A 141 16.08 20.38 -17.85
C GLU A 141 15.38 20.61 -16.52
N ILE A 142 14.85 21.81 -16.30
CA ILE A 142 14.03 22.15 -15.13
C ILE A 142 12.83 21.21 -15.04
N GLU A 143 12.08 21.05 -16.14
CA GLU A 143 10.95 20.11 -16.20
C GLU A 143 11.37 18.66 -15.92
N ALA A 144 12.54 18.24 -16.40
CA ALA A 144 13.05 16.90 -16.15
C ALA A 144 13.42 16.69 -14.67
N ILE A 145 14.03 17.69 -14.02
CA ILE A 145 14.37 17.70 -12.59
C ILE A 145 13.08 17.67 -11.76
N ASP A 146 12.11 18.53 -12.06
CA ASP A 146 10.82 18.59 -11.36
C ASP A 146 10.07 17.26 -11.44
N GLN A 147 10.07 16.63 -12.61
CA GLN A 147 9.48 15.30 -12.76
C GLN A 147 10.21 14.27 -11.88
N TYR A 148 11.54 14.31 -11.78
CA TYR A 148 12.28 13.42 -10.87
C TYR A 148 11.90 13.69 -9.40
N LEU A 149 11.95 14.94 -8.96
CA LEU A 149 11.62 15.36 -7.59
C LEU A 149 10.20 14.96 -7.22
N PHE A 150 9.24 15.19 -8.11
CA PHE A 150 7.84 14.83 -7.89
C PHE A 150 7.68 13.31 -7.71
N ARG A 151 8.34 12.49 -8.54
CA ARG A 151 8.25 11.02 -8.43
C ARG A 151 8.93 10.51 -7.18
N PHE A 152 10.07 11.09 -6.81
CA PHE A 152 10.78 10.78 -5.57
C PHE A 152 9.91 11.10 -4.34
N ALA A 153 9.34 12.31 -4.28
CA ALA A 153 8.46 12.74 -3.21
C ALA A 153 7.23 11.83 -3.07
N LYS A 154 6.57 11.47 -4.18
CA LYS A 154 5.44 10.55 -4.15
C LYS A 154 5.81 9.17 -3.63
N LEU A 155 6.98 8.63 -4.02
CA LEU A 155 7.44 7.36 -3.49
C LEU A 155 7.68 7.45 -1.98
N GLN A 156 8.41 8.47 -1.52
CA GLN A 156 8.71 8.69 -0.10
C GLN A 156 7.42 8.89 0.73
N ASP A 157 6.46 9.66 0.23
CA ASP A 157 5.20 9.92 0.93
C ASP A 157 4.35 8.66 1.07
N THR A 158 4.21 7.86 0.00
CA THR A 158 3.43 6.61 0.08
C THR A 158 4.09 5.62 1.03
N ILE A 159 5.42 5.54 1.04
CA ILE A 159 6.16 4.70 2.01
C ILE A 159 5.95 5.21 3.44
N GLY A 160 6.31 6.47 3.71
CA GLY A 160 6.35 7.03 5.06
C GLY A 160 4.98 7.21 5.69
N GLN A 161 3.98 7.63 4.92
CA GLN A 161 2.65 7.93 5.44
C GLN A 161 1.72 6.71 5.46
N LYS A 162 1.97 5.70 4.62
CA LYS A 162 1.08 4.52 4.49
C LYS A 162 1.79 3.22 4.87
N LEU A 163 2.82 2.82 4.13
CA LEU A 163 3.42 1.49 4.31
C LEU A 163 4.11 1.32 5.65
N PHE A 164 4.82 2.32 6.16
CA PHE A 164 5.45 2.29 7.48
C PHE A 164 4.45 1.95 8.59
N LYS A 165 3.30 2.62 8.60
CA LYS A 165 2.23 2.33 9.55
C LYS A 165 1.70 0.90 9.38
N MET A 166 1.55 0.44 8.14
CA MET A 166 1.07 -0.91 7.89
C MET A 166 2.03 -1.98 8.39
N VAL A 167 3.33 -1.80 8.17
CA VAL A 167 4.36 -2.73 8.65
C VAL A 167 4.35 -2.80 10.18
N VAL A 168 4.38 -1.65 10.86
CA VAL A 168 4.37 -1.64 12.34
C VAL A 168 3.07 -2.22 12.91
N SER A 169 1.94 -1.98 12.24
CA SER A 169 0.64 -2.53 12.66
C SER A 169 0.54 -4.06 12.55
N GLU A 170 1.56 -4.75 12.02
CA GLU A 170 1.64 -6.20 12.02
C GLU A 170 2.00 -6.80 13.39
N TYR A 171 2.55 -5.99 14.30
CA TYR A 171 2.99 -6.43 15.62
C TYR A 171 2.69 -5.40 16.73
N ILE A 172 2.12 -4.24 16.40
CA ILE A 172 1.64 -3.24 17.36
C ILE A 172 0.18 -2.90 17.05
N GLU A 173 -0.72 -3.09 18.01
CA GLU A 173 -2.16 -2.87 17.82
C GLU A 173 -2.54 -1.38 17.78
N ASN A 174 -2.05 -0.57 18.71
CA ASN A 174 -2.44 0.84 18.88
C ASN A 174 -1.49 1.80 18.18
N ILE A 175 -1.31 1.63 16.86
CA ILE A 175 -0.35 2.43 16.10
C ILE A 175 -0.70 3.92 16.01
N ASP A 176 -1.99 4.28 16.05
CA ASP A 176 -2.44 5.67 15.89
C ASP A 176 -2.02 6.59 17.05
N GLN A 177 -1.57 6.01 18.17
CA GLN A 177 -1.03 6.74 19.32
C GLN A 177 0.49 6.97 19.23
N LEU A 178 1.19 6.32 18.30
CA LEU A 178 2.64 6.44 18.18
C LEU A 178 3.03 7.72 17.43
N ALA A 179 4.05 8.41 17.95
CA ALA A 179 4.70 9.47 17.19
C ALA A 179 5.42 8.88 15.97
N PHE A 180 5.65 9.70 14.94
CA PHE A 180 6.33 9.23 13.73
C PHE A 180 7.75 8.71 14.01
N LEU A 181 8.45 9.34 14.96
CA LEU A 181 9.77 8.88 15.40
C LEU A 181 9.73 7.47 16.02
N ASP A 182 8.69 7.15 16.80
CA ASP A 182 8.51 5.82 17.37
C ASP A 182 8.24 4.78 16.28
N ILE A 183 7.50 5.16 15.23
CA ILE A 183 7.30 4.30 14.05
C ILE A 183 8.65 4.01 13.38
N LEU A 184 9.51 5.02 13.18
CA LEU A 184 10.84 4.83 12.60
C LEU A 184 11.71 3.91 13.46
N ASN A 185 11.74 4.13 14.77
CA ASN A 185 12.51 3.29 15.71
C ASN A 185 12.06 1.83 15.67
N ASN A 186 10.76 1.57 15.51
CA ASN A 186 10.24 0.22 15.37
C ASN A 186 10.63 -0.43 14.05
N LEU A 187 10.66 0.34 12.95
CA LEU A 187 11.07 -0.14 11.64
C LEU A 187 12.58 -0.40 11.56
N GLU A 188 13.38 0.40 12.26
CA GLU A 188 14.83 0.24 12.35
C GLU A 188 15.22 -1.05 13.07
N LYS A 189 14.52 -1.40 14.16
CA LYS A 189 14.73 -2.66 14.89
C LYS A 189 14.53 -3.91 14.02
N ILE A 190 13.66 -3.82 13.01
CA ILE A 190 13.39 -4.93 12.08
C ILE A 190 14.15 -4.78 10.74
N GLY A 191 15.06 -3.80 10.65
CA GLY A 191 15.93 -3.59 9.49
C GLY A 191 15.22 -3.05 8.26
N VAL A 192 14.03 -2.44 8.39
CA VAL A 192 13.31 -1.87 7.25
C VAL A 192 13.94 -0.56 6.80
N VAL A 193 14.36 0.29 7.74
CA VAL A 193 14.89 1.62 7.46
C VAL A 193 15.85 2.06 8.56
N ASP A 194 16.86 2.86 8.22
CA ASP A 194 17.64 3.63 9.19
C ASP A 194 16.90 4.93 9.50
N SER A 195 16.58 5.17 10.77
CA SER A 195 15.74 6.31 11.18
C SER A 195 16.39 7.66 10.89
N ALA A 196 17.71 7.76 11.01
CA ALA A 196 18.47 8.98 10.75
C ALA A 196 18.54 9.28 9.25
N ILE A 197 18.82 8.27 8.42
CA ILE A 197 18.83 8.41 6.95
C ILE A 197 17.45 8.84 6.46
N TRP A 198 16.37 8.21 6.95
CA TRP A 198 15.02 8.56 6.53
C TRP A 198 14.64 10.00 6.91
N SER A 199 15.00 10.42 8.13
CA SER A 199 14.74 11.78 8.60
C SER A 199 15.47 12.80 7.74
N LYS A 200 16.76 12.57 7.48
CA LYS A 200 17.57 13.41 6.58
C LYS A 200 16.98 13.53 5.17
N LEU A 201 16.54 12.40 4.60
CA LEU A 201 15.93 12.36 3.27
C LEU A 201 14.63 13.18 3.20
N ARG A 202 13.83 13.17 4.29
CA ARG A 202 12.63 14.00 4.41
C ARG A 202 12.94 15.48 4.53
N ASP A 203 13.96 15.84 5.30
CA ASP A 203 14.35 17.23 5.52
C ASP A 203 14.93 17.86 4.25
N ILE A 204 15.79 17.16 3.52
CA ILE A 204 16.31 17.59 2.20
C ILE A 204 15.15 17.85 1.24
N ARG A 205 14.18 16.93 1.15
CA ARG A 205 13.03 17.12 0.27
C ARG A 205 12.20 18.35 0.67
N ASN A 206 11.99 18.56 1.97
CA ASN A 206 11.23 19.70 2.45
C ASN A 206 11.94 21.02 2.12
N SER A 207 13.28 21.08 2.19
CA SER A 207 14.03 22.29 1.85
C SER A 207 13.86 22.67 0.36
N ILE A 208 13.92 21.68 -0.54
CA ILE A 208 13.71 21.88 -1.99
C ILE A 208 12.33 22.48 -2.29
N SER A 209 11.30 22.13 -1.51
CA SER A 209 9.94 22.66 -1.72
C SER A 209 9.77 24.12 -1.28
N HIS A 210 10.71 24.66 -0.50
CA HIS A 210 10.61 25.97 0.14
C HIS A 210 11.61 27.01 -0.41
N GLN A 211 12.68 26.60 -1.08
CA GLN A 211 13.85 27.43 -1.42
C GLN A 211 13.85 28.00 -2.86
N TYR A 212 12.69 28.20 -3.49
CA TYR A 212 12.64 28.20 -4.96
C TYR A 212 13.45 29.27 -5.73
N ASP A 213 13.87 30.43 -5.19
CA ASP A 213 14.50 31.45 -6.05
C ASP A 213 15.65 32.32 -5.48
N ASP A 214 15.93 32.33 -4.17
CA ASP A 214 16.85 33.35 -3.62
C ASP A 214 18.31 32.87 -3.42
N GLU A 215 18.58 31.56 -3.45
CA GLU A 215 19.93 31.00 -3.17
C GLU A 215 20.31 29.81 -4.09
N PRO A 216 20.84 30.07 -5.31
CA PRO A 216 21.22 29.05 -6.30
C PRO A 216 22.20 27.98 -5.80
N ALA A 217 23.12 28.37 -4.90
CA ALA A 217 24.10 27.44 -4.33
C ALA A 217 23.44 26.41 -3.41
N GLU A 218 22.56 26.85 -2.51
CA GLU A 218 21.82 25.96 -1.61
C GLU A 218 20.91 25.00 -2.40
N MET A 219 20.24 25.51 -3.44
CA MET A 219 19.39 24.68 -4.29
C MET A 219 20.19 23.60 -5.03
N ALA A 220 21.33 23.95 -5.61
CA ALA A 220 22.20 22.96 -6.25
C ALA A 220 22.66 21.88 -5.27
N GLU A 221 23.03 22.24 -4.04
CA GLU A 221 23.43 21.29 -2.99
C GLU A 221 22.27 20.38 -2.55
N ALA A 222 21.06 20.93 -2.38
CA ALA A 222 19.88 20.16 -2.02
C ALA A 222 19.49 19.18 -3.13
N LEU A 223 19.53 19.61 -4.40
CA LEU A 223 19.28 18.76 -5.58
C LEU A 223 20.32 17.64 -5.67
N ASN A 224 21.61 17.95 -5.51
CA ASN A 224 22.67 16.93 -5.51
C ASN A 224 22.47 15.91 -4.38
N SER A 225 22.09 16.40 -3.20
CA SER A 225 21.81 15.55 -2.05
C SER A 225 20.66 14.60 -2.35
N ILE A 226 19.49 15.08 -2.78
CA ILE A 226 18.34 14.21 -3.06
C ILE A 226 18.62 13.23 -4.21
N PHE A 227 19.44 13.62 -5.18
CA PHE A 227 19.91 12.75 -6.26
C PHE A 227 20.78 11.61 -5.72
N ALA A 228 21.68 11.87 -4.78
CA ALA A 228 22.53 10.87 -4.14
C ALA A 228 21.74 9.86 -3.26
N TYR A 229 20.64 10.28 -2.63
CA TYR A 229 19.82 9.42 -1.76
C TYR A 229 18.79 8.54 -2.49
N LYS A 230 18.78 8.52 -3.83
CA LYS A 230 17.87 7.67 -4.62
C LYS A 230 17.92 6.20 -4.19
N ASP A 231 19.12 5.61 -4.11
CA ASP A 231 19.27 4.19 -3.80
C ASP A 231 18.83 3.85 -2.37
N GLU A 232 19.01 4.76 -1.41
CA GLU A 232 18.51 4.56 -0.04
C GLU A 232 16.97 4.53 0.00
N LEU A 233 16.28 5.43 -0.72
CA LEU A 233 14.82 5.40 -0.82
C LEU A 233 14.33 4.08 -1.44
N LEU A 234 14.98 3.62 -2.52
CA LEU A 234 14.62 2.38 -3.19
C LEU A 234 14.87 1.16 -2.29
N LYS A 235 15.98 1.14 -1.55
CA LYS A 235 16.33 0.09 -0.60
C LYS A 235 15.30 -0.04 0.52
N VAL A 236 14.81 1.07 1.06
CA VAL A 236 13.71 1.05 2.06
C VAL A 236 12.47 0.37 1.48
N PHE A 237 12.10 0.71 0.24
CA PHE A 237 10.95 0.07 -0.41
C PHE A 237 11.17 -1.45 -0.60
N GLU A 238 12.36 -1.85 -1.04
CA GLU A 238 12.72 -3.26 -1.23
C GLU A 238 12.69 -4.04 0.09
N ASN A 239 13.10 -3.43 1.20
CA ASN A 239 13.01 -4.04 2.52
C ASN A 239 11.55 -4.27 2.94
N ILE A 240 10.65 -3.34 2.64
CA ILE A 240 9.20 -3.53 2.87
C ILE A 240 8.66 -4.67 1.99
N GLU A 241 9.07 -4.76 0.72
CA GLU A 241 8.67 -5.88 -0.14
C GLU A 241 9.15 -7.22 0.41
N LYS A 242 10.40 -7.29 0.90
CA LYS A 242 10.94 -8.49 1.54
C LYS A 242 10.16 -8.86 2.79
N PHE A 243 9.85 -7.89 3.64
CA PHE A 243 9.04 -8.08 4.85
C PHE A 243 7.69 -8.73 4.55
N TYR A 244 6.96 -8.24 3.55
CA TYR A 244 5.66 -8.82 3.19
C TYR A 244 5.75 -10.13 2.40
N LYS A 245 6.84 -10.38 1.66
CA LYS A 245 7.08 -11.68 1.01
C LYS A 245 7.38 -12.79 2.01
N ALA A 246 8.13 -12.50 3.08
CA ALA A 246 8.47 -13.48 4.11
C ALA A 246 7.26 -13.94 4.96
N LYS A 247 6.12 -13.22 4.88
CA LYS A 247 4.87 -13.53 5.57
C LYS A 247 3.86 -14.32 4.72
N GLN A 248 4.10 -14.50 3.42
CA GLN A 248 3.24 -15.29 2.51
C GLN A 248 3.69 -16.74 2.48
#